data_AF-A0A0N0RS99-F1
#
_entry.id   AF-A0A0N0RS99-F1
#
_cell.length_a   1.000
_cell.length_b   1.000
_cell.length_c   1.000
_cell.angle_alpha   90.00
_cell.angle_beta   90.00
_cell.angle_gamma   90.00
#
_symmetry.space_group_name_H-M   'P 1'
#
loop_
_entity.id
_entity.type
_entity.pdbx_description
1 polymer ?
#
loop_
_entity_poly.entity_id
_entity_poly.type
_entity_poly.pdbx_seq_one_letter_code
_entity_poly.pdbx_strand_id
1 'polypeptide(L)'
;MLSQEEVCQKLLDFEFSVLNALATDVDDVQYEYIRELTTLVGETLSQQQAQGELSLSTLQLGIRVRERLDQLRYVLHEQRHQVQRIQSDTNLELTSILRRHIHTGSSPVYRERRDTTLNASFMRDWFLRNLGHPFPTREDKQAILAGSNARIRDRTTRLRYNQVVLWFINTRRRCGWTSFLRKYANGNKDTMADIAWALQEEQGGTHETRAWSAGPTKAATPKTTARSAKEANILPAKKGLPAVLPHISEDTAVAMRTEWEQMVERVRYGIKERIGDWMDEVIRDTHSSASEERRGTPRK
;
A
#
# COMPACT_ATOMS: atom_id res chain seq x y z
N MET A 1 27.76 20.99 -47.96
CA MET A 1 26.91 19.78 -47.97
C MET A 1 27.51 18.83 -46.95
N LEU A 2 26.68 18.24 -46.07
CA LEU A 2 27.13 17.26 -45.09
C LEU A 2 27.36 15.92 -45.80
N SER A 3 28.50 15.30 -45.53
CA SER A 3 28.82 13.94 -45.95
C SER A 3 27.92 12.90 -45.27
N GLN A 4 27.78 11.74 -45.89
CA GLN A 4 26.99 10.63 -45.35
C GLN A 4 27.44 10.20 -43.95
N GLU A 5 28.74 10.29 -43.67
CA GLU A 5 29.33 9.96 -42.37
C GLU A 5 28.90 10.97 -41.29
N GLU A 6 28.85 12.26 -41.64
CA GLU A 6 28.36 13.31 -40.74
C GLU A 6 26.85 13.19 -40.45
N VAL A 7 26.06 12.68 -41.40
CA VAL A 7 24.62 12.42 -41.20
C VAL A 7 24.39 11.24 -40.27
N CYS A 8 25.14 10.15 -40.44
CA CYS A 8 25.09 8.99 -39.55
C CYS A 8 25.49 9.37 -38.12
N GLN A 9 26.56 10.16 -37.95
CA GLN A 9 26.99 10.60 -36.63
C GLN A 9 25.92 11.47 -35.94
N LYS A 10 25.31 12.41 -36.67
CA LYS A 10 24.21 13.23 -36.14
C LYS A 10 22.99 12.42 -35.70
N LEU A 11 22.67 11.33 -36.41
CA LEU A 11 21.57 10.43 -36.02
C LEU A 11 21.88 9.64 -34.75
N LEU A 12 23.13 9.20 -34.58
CA LEU A 12 23.58 8.50 -33.38
C LEU A 12 23.62 9.44 -32.16
N ASP A 13 24.16 10.64 -32.34
CA ASP A 13 24.21 11.67 -31.28
C ASP A 13 22.79 12.08 -30.86
N PHE A 14 21.86 12.15 -31.82
CA PHE A 14 20.44 12.38 -31.57
C PHE A 14 19.81 11.25 -30.75
N GLU A 15 19.98 9.99 -31.17
CA GLU A 15 19.43 8.84 -30.46
C GLU A 15 19.97 8.75 -29.03
N PHE A 16 21.28 8.93 -28.85
CA PHE A 16 21.91 8.92 -27.53
C PHE A 16 21.38 10.03 -26.63
N SER A 17 21.24 11.26 -27.15
CA SER A 17 20.75 12.40 -26.38
C SER A 17 19.30 12.21 -25.93
N VAL A 18 18.45 11.66 -26.80
CA VAL A 18 17.06 11.32 -26.48
C VAL A 18 16.99 10.22 -25.42
N LEU A 19 17.74 9.13 -25.57
CA LEU A 19 17.74 8.03 -24.60
C LEU A 19 18.27 8.45 -23.24
N ASN A 20 19.30 9.30 -23.19
CA ASN A 20 19.86 9.81 -21.95
C ASN A 20 18.85 10.70 -21.21
N ALA A 21 18.18 11.60 -21.93
CA ALA A 21 17.12 12.42 -21.34
C ALA A 21 15.97 11.56 -20.78
N LEU A 22 15.59 10.48 -21.44
CA LEU A 22 14.55 9.59 -20.87
C LEU A 22 14.97 8.83 -19.61
N ALA A 23 16.27 8.72 -19.36
CA ALA A 23 16.82 7.99 -18.22
C ALA A 23 17.15 8.89 -17.01
N THR A 24 17.12 10.21 -17.15
CA THR A 24 17.49 11.17 -16.10
C THR A 24 16.37 12.18 -15.84
N ASP A 25 16.41 12.89 -14.70
CA ASP A 25 15.56 14.07 -14.50
C ASP A 25 16.04 15.18 -15.45
N VAL A 26 15.23 15.45 -16.48
CA VAL A 26 15.50 16.42 -17.55
C VAL A 26 14.89 17.75 -17.20
N ASP A 27 15.65 18.83 -17.35
CA ASP A 27 15.13 20.19 -17.22
C ASP A 27 14.47 20.68 -18.52
N ASP A 28 13.70 21.77 -18.45
CA ASP A 28 12.99 22.35 -19.61
C ASP A 28 13.96 22.73 -20.76
N VAL A 29 15.24 22.98 -20.45
CA VAL A 29 16.29 23.34 -21.41
C VAL A 29 16.68 22.15 -22.27
N GLN A 30 16.90 20.99 -21.65
CA GLN A 30 17.22 19.75 -22.36
C GLN A 30 16.03 19.24 -23.21
N TYR A 31 14.79 19.49 -22.77
CA TYR A 31 13.60 19.16 -23.56
C TYR A 31 13.51 19.99 -24.86
N GLU A 32 13.72 21.31 -24.79
CA GLU A 32 13.73 22.17 -25.99
C GLU A 32 14.88 21.81 -26.94
N TYR A 33 16.05 21.49 -26.40
CA TYR A 33 17.19 21.01 -27.21
C TYR A 33 16.82 19.76 -28.03
N ILE A 34 16.18 18.77 -27.41
CA ILE A 34 15.76 17.53 -28.10
C ILE A 34 14.70 17.83 -29.17
N ARG A 35 13.79 18.77 -28.91
CA ARG A 35 12.76 19.19 -29.87
C ARG A 35 13.37 19.85 -31.11
N GLU A 36 14.35 20.74 -30.92
CA GLU A 36 15.09 21.38 -32.01
C GLU A 36 15.90 20.35 -32.81
N LEU A 37 16.62 19.45 -32.12
CA LEU A 37 17.39 18.39 -32.73
C LEU A 37 16.51 17.44 -33.57
N THR A 38 15.30 17.15 -33.10
CA THR A 38 14.31 16.32 -33.80
C THR A 38 13.86 16.96 -35.10
N THR A 39 13.60 18.28 -35.06
CA THR A 39 13.19 19.06 -36.22
C THR A 39 14.29 19.12 -37.26
N LEU A 40 15.53 19.40 -36.82
CA LEU A 40 16.71 19.46 -37.69
C LEU A 40 17.00 18.13 -38.40
N VAL A 41 16.90 17.01 -37.67
CA VAL A 41 17.09 15.67 -38.23
C VAL A 41 16.00 15.36 -39.26
N GLY A 42 14.74 15.70 -38.97
CA GLY A 42 13.61 15.51 -39.89
C GLY A 42 13.77 16.30 -41.20
N GLU A 43 14.17 17.57 -41.11
CA GLU A 43 14.42 18.42 -42.27
C GLU A 43 15.60 17.92 -43.11
N THR A 44 16.70 17.54 -42.45
CA THR A 44 17.92 17.03 -43.12
C THR A 44 17.63 15.74 -43.89
N LEU A 45 16.91 14.79 -43.26
CA LEU A 45 16.52 13.54 -43.92
C LEU A 45 15.58 13.78 -45.10
N SER A 46 14.62 14.70 -44.96
CA SER A 46 13.67 15.03 -46.04
C SER A 46 14.37 15.68 -47.23
N GLN A 47 15.34 16.57 -46.98
CA GLN A 47 16.14 17.20 -48.03
C GLN A 47 17.04 16.20 -48.76
N GLN A 48 17.72 15.32 -48.03
CA GLN A 48 18.61 14.32 -48.64
C GLN A 48 17.84 13.20 -49.36
N GLN A 49 16.62 12.88 -48.90
CA GLN A 49 15.72 11.96 -49.62
C GLN A 49 15.28 12.54 -50.95
N ALA A 50 14.98 13.85 -51.02
CA ALA A 50 14.61 14.53 -52.26
C ALA A 50 15.76 14.61 -53.28
N GLN A 51 17.01 14.57 -52.81
CA GLN A 51 18.22 14.63 -53.64
C GLN A 51 18.71 13.25 -54.10
N GLY A 52 18.16 12.15 -53.56
CA GLY A 52 18.47 10.77 -53.98
C GLY A 52 19.83 10.25 -53.50
N GLU A 53 20.48 10.93 -52.55
CA GLU A 53 21.86 10.63 -52.11
C GLU A 53 21.95 9.67 -50.90
N LEU A 54 20.81 9.22 -50.35
CA LEU A 54 20.80 8.39 -49.14
C LEU A 54 20.90 6.90 -49.48
N SER A 55 21.85 6.21 -48.82
CA SER A 55 21.90 4.75 -48.84
C SER A 55 20.62 4.13 -48.23
N LEU A 56 20.22 2.95 -48.71
CA LEU A 56 19.06 2.22 -48.19
C LEU A 56 19.16 1.97 -46.67
N SER A 57 20.37 1.72 -46.16
CA SER A 57 20.65 1.56 -44.73
C SER A 57 20.38 2.83 -43.92
N THR A 58 20.73 4.01 -44.46
CA THR A 58 20.49 5.29 -43.78
C THR A 58 18.99 5.64 -43.76
N LEU A 59 18.27 5.31 -44.84
CA LEU A 59 16.81 5.44 -44.89
C LEU A 59 16.12 4.55 -43.86
N GLN A 60 16.56 3.28 -43.74
CA GLN A 60 16.01 2.34 -42.74
C GLN A 60 16.29 2.80 -41.30
N LEU A 61 17.48 3.34 -41.04
CA LEU A 61 17.80 3.92 -39.72
C LEU A 61 16.90 5.12 -39.41
N GLY A 62 16.72 6.04 -40.36
CA GLY A 62 15.83 7.19 -40.21
C GLY A 62 14.37 6.80 -39.92
N ILE A 63 13.85 5.78 -40.62
CA ILE A 63 12.51 5.23 -40.37
C ILE A 63 12.41 4.67 -38.94
N ARG A 64 13.41 3.90 -38.50
CA ARG A 64 13.42 3.30 -37.16
C ARG A 64 13.52 4.34 -36.04
N VAL A 65 14.33 5.38 -36.23
CA VAL A 65 14.42 6.50 -35.28
C VAL A 65 13.08 7.24 -35.20
N ARG A 66 12.44 7.51 -36.33
CA ARG A 66 11.10 8.12 -36.38
C ARG A 66 10.05 7.29 -35.64
N GLU A 67 10.00 5.98 -35.90
CA GLU A 67 9.05 5.07 -35.23
C GLU A 67 9.24 5.07 -33.70
N ARG A 68 10.49 5.09 -33.23
CA ARG A 68 10.80 5.19 -31.79
C ARG A 68 10.38 6.53 -31.22
N LEU A 69 10.58 7.63 -31.93
CA LEU A 69 10.11 8.96 -31.52
C LEU A 69 8.58 9.06 -31.46
N ASP A 70 7.87 8.45 -32.41
CA ASP A 70 6.41 8.40 -32.40
C ASP A 70 5.89 7.58 -31.20
N GLN A 71 6.52 6.45 -30.90
CA GLN A 71 6.21 5.66 -29.70
C GLN A 71 6.47 6.45 -28.42
N LEU A 72 7.58 7.18 -28.35
CA LEU A 72 7.92 8.00 -27.21
C LEU A 72 6.92 9.16 -27.00
N ARG A 73 6.58 9.86 -28.08
CA ARG A 73 5.57 10.92 -28.07
C ARG A 73 4.24 10.39 -27.54
N TYR A 74 3.84 9.19 -27.96
CA TYR A 74 2.62 8.55 -27.46
C TYR A 74 2.68 8.31 -25.95
N VAL A 75 3.78 7.74 -25.43
CA VAL A 75 3.94 7.47 -23.99
C VAL A 75 3.95 8.76 -23.17
N LEU A 76 4.70 9.78 -23.60
CA LEU A 76 4.76 11.07 -22.91
C LEU A 76 3.40 11.79 -22.91
N HIS A 77 2.66 11.71 -24.01
CA HIS A 77 1.30 12.26 -24.09
C HIS A 77 0.35 11.53 -23.13
N GLU A 78 0.41 10.19 -23.07
CA GLU A 78 -0.38 9.41 -22.13
C GLU A 78 -0.03 9.74 -20.67
N GLN A 79 1.26 9.85 -20.34
CA GLN A 79 1.69 10.26 -19.00
C GLN A 79 1.17 11.64 -18.63
N ARG A 80 1.28 12.63 -19.52
CA ARG A 80 0.74 13.98 -19.28
C ARG A 80 -0.77 13.95 -19.05
N HIS A 81 -1.50 13.16 -19.83
CA HIS A 81 -2.94 13.00 -19.66
C HIS A 81 -3.29 12.34 -18.31
N GLN A 82 -2.56 11.31 -17.90
CA GLN A 82 -2.74 10.67 -16.59
C GLN A 82 -2.44 11.65 -15.44
N VAL A 83 -1.36 12.44 -15.54
CA VAL A 83 -1.02 13.47 -14.54
C VAL A 83 -2.13 14.52 -14.44
N GLN A 84 -2.64 15.03 -15.57
CA GLN A 84 -3.74 15.98 -15.59
C GLN A 84 -5.02 15.41 -14.96
N ARG A 85 -5.33 14.13 -15.24
CA ARG A 85 -6.46 13.43 -14.61
C ARG A 85 -6.29 13.32 -13.11
N ILE A 86 -5.12 12.89 -12.63
CA ILE A 86 -4.81 12.80 -11.20
C ILE A 86 -4.92 14.17 -10.54
N GLN A 87 -4.38 15.23 -11.17
CA GLN A 87 -4.50 16.59 -10.66
C GLN A 87 -5.95 17.08 -10.60
N SER A 88 -6.74 16.80 -11.63
CA SER A 88 -8.18 17.13 -11.66
C SER A 88 -8.94 16.39 -10.56
N ASP A 89 -8.76 15.07 -10.44
CA ASP A 89 -9.40 14.23 -9.43
C ASP A 89 -9.00 14.68 -8.01
N THR A 90 -7.72 15.00 -7.81
CA THR A 90 -7.20 15.52 -6.53
C THR A 90 -7.80 16.89 -6.21
N ASN A 91 -7.87 17.81 -7.17
CA ASN A 91 -8.48 19.12 -6.97
C ASN A 91 -9.98 19.04 -6.69
N LEU A 92 -10.69 18.13 -7.34
CA LEU A 92 -12.10 17.85 -7.04
C LEU A 92 -12.26 17.29 -5.62
N GLU A 93 -11.39 16.36 -5.22
CA GLU A 93 -11.39 15.80 -3.86
C GLU A 93 -11.11 16.89 -2.82
N LEU A 94 -10.06 17.70 -3.00
CA LEU A 94 -9.69 18.81 -2.13
C LEU A 94 -10.81 19.86 -2.02
N THR A 95 -11.41 20.24 -3.15
CA THR A 95 -12.55 21.17 -3.17
C THR A 95 -13.75 20.59 -2.41
N SER A 96 -13.99 19.28 -2.54
CA SER A 96 -15.06 18.61 -1.79
C SER A 96 -14.81 18.60 -0.28
N ILE A 97 -13.56 18.42 0.15
CA ILE A 97 -13.15 18.42 1.56
C ILE A 97 -13.30 19.84 2.13
N LEU A 98 -12.78 20.84 1.44
CA LEU A 98 -12.84 22.24 1.88
C LEU A 98 -14.30 22.74 1.95
N ARG A 99 -15.14 22.42 0.94
CA ARG A 99 -16.57 22.78 0.97
C ARG A 99 -17.34 22.07 2.09
N ARG A 100 -16.96 20.84 2.43
CA ARG A 100 -17.55 20.07 3.54
C ARG A 100 -17.20 20.67 4.91
N HIS A 101 -16.07 21.37 5.05
CA HIS A 101 -15.71 22.09 6.27
C HIS A 101 -16.45 23.42 6.47
N ILE A 102 -16.91 24.09 5.39
CA ILE A 102 -17.61 25.39 5.50
C ILE A 102 -19.05 25.25 6.04
N HIS A 103 -19.66 24.06 5.93
CA HIS A 103 -21.07 23.84 6.32
C HIS A 103 -21.28 23.05 7.63
N THR A 104 -20.24 22.81 8.43
CA THR A 104 -20.40 22.04 9.69
C THR A 104 -19.68 22.71 10.86
N GLY A 105 -20.37 23.62 11.54
CA GLY A 105 -20.12 23.97 12.94
C GLY A 105 -20.58 22.89 13.93
N SER A 106 -20.66 21.63 13.49
CA SER A 106 -20.92 20.47 14.33
C SER A 106 -19.69 19.58 14.29
N SER A 107 -19.20 19.20 15.48
CA SER A 107 -18.11 18.26 15.73
C SER A 107 -17.91 17.23 14.62
N PRO A 108 -16.66 17.00 14.15
CA PRO A 108 -16.41 16.09 13.05
C PRO A 108 -16.67 14.66 13.52
N VAL A 109 -17.89 14.18 13.30
CA VAL A 109 -18.14 12.76 13.17
C VAL A 109 -17.33 12.35 11.94
N TYR A 110 -16.17 11.76 12.17
CA TYR A 110 -15.38 11.02 11.18
C TYR A 110 -16.35 10.11 10.41
N ARG A 111 -16.89 10.59 9.28
CA ARG A 111 -17.43 9.72 8.25
C ARG A 111 -16.23 9.10 7.56
N GLU A 112 -15.72 8.13 8.31
CA GLU A 112 -14.74 7.15 7.97
C GLU A 112 -14.86 6.80 6.48
N ARG A 113 -13.76 7.01 5.76
CA ARG A 113 -13.51 6.48 4.42
C ARG A 113 -13.40 4.95 4.54
N ARG A 114 -14.45 4.29 5.04
CA ARG A 114 -14.64 2.85 4.89
C ARG A 114 -14.89 2.68 3.41
N ASP A 115 -13.92 2.14 2.69
CA ASP A 115 -14.16 1.55 1.38
C ASP A 115 -15.25 0.47 1.58
N THR A 116 -16.49 0.89 1.41
CA THR A 116 -17.71 0.06 1.47
C THR A 116 -17.78 -0.88 0.27
N THR A 117 -16.85 -0.72 -0.66
CA THR A 117 -16.61 -1.53 -1.86
C THR A 117 -16.07 -2.93 -1.57
N LEU A 118 -15.61 -3.20 -0.34
CA LEU A 118 -15.22 -4.55 0.07
C LEU A 118 -16.31 -5.14 0.98
N ASN A 119 -16.95 -6.23 0.54
CA ASN A 119 -17.91 -7.10 1.27
C ASN A 119 -17.42 -7.60 2.66
N ALA A 120 -16.31 -7.09 3.17
CA ALA A 120 -15.65 -7.44 4.40
C ALA A 120 -15.91 -6.47 5.57
N SER A 121 -16.84 -5.51 5.45
CA SER A 121 -17.10 -4.52 6.52
C SER A 121 -17.37 -5.16 7.90
N PHE A 122 -18.25 -6.16 7.97
CA PHE A 122 -18.52 -6.90 9.22
C PHE A 122 -17.32 -7.70 9.72
N MET A 123 -16.54 -8.27 8.80
CA MET A 123 -15.34 -9.04 9.15
C MET A 123 -14.26 -8.14 9.75
N ARG A 124 -14.04 -6.94 9.18
CA ARG A 124 -13.12 -5.92 9.70
C ARG A 124 -13.56 -5.40 11.07
N ASP A 125 -14.82 -5.03 11.20
CA ASP A 125 -15.40 -4.51 12.44
C ASP A 125 -15.22 -5.53 13.58
N TRP A 126 -15.53 -6.81 13.33
CA TRP A 126 -15.30 -7.87 14.32
C TRP A 126 -13.81 -8.05 14.61
N PHE A 127 -12.94 -8.06 13.60
CA PHE A 127 -11.50 -8.24 13.77
C PHE A 127 -10.89 -7.14 14.64
N LEU A 128 -11.24 -5.88 14.36
CA LEU A 128 -10.74 -4.72 15.09
C LEU A 128 -11.25 -4.69 16.53
N ARG A 129 -12.43 -5.24 16.82
CA ARG A 129 -12.92 -5.40 18.20
C ARG A 129 -12.23 -6.51 18.98
N ASN A 130 -11.53 -7.42 18.31
CA ASN A 130 -10.93 -8.63 18.90
C ASN A 130 -9.45 -8.75 18.53
N LEU A 131 -8.72 -7.64 18.47
CA LEU A 131 -7.38 -7.60 17.90
C LEU A 131 -6.34 -8.37 18.74
N GLY A 132 -6.56 -8.53 20.05
CA GLY A 132 -5.74 -9.36 20.92
C GLY A 132 -5.92 -10.86 20.67
N HIS A 133 -7.13 -11.28 20.26
CA HIS A 133 -7.42 -12.68 19.93
C HIS A 133 -8.40 -12.81 18.75
N PRO A 134 -7.94 -12.57 17.50
CA PRO A 134 -8.81 -12.51 16.32
C PRO A 134 -9.14 -13.91 15.76
N PHE A 135 -9.66 -14.78 16.61
CA PHE A 135 -10.12 -16.13 16.26
C PHE A 135 -11.62 -16.26 16.54
N PRO A 136 -12.48 -15.89 15.58
CA PRO A 136 -13.92 -15.97 15.78
C PRO A 136 -14.38 -17.41 15.97
N THR A 137 -15.34 -17.60 16.88
CA THR A 137 -16.03 -18.87 17.11
C THR A 137 -16.87 -19.27 15.88
N ARG A 138 -17.50 -20.44 15.92
CA ARG A 138 -18.40 -20.86 14.84
C ARG A 138 -19.62 -19.95 14.78
N GLU A 139 -20.12 -19.58 15.95
CA GLU A 139 -21.25 -18.70 16.18
C GLU A 139 -20.95 -17.29 15.67
N ASP A 140 -19.77 -16.75 16.00
CA ASP A 140 -19.29 -15.46 15.46
C ASP A 140 -19.26 -15.47 13.93
N LYS A 141 -18.69 -16.51 13.32
CA LYS A 141 -18.61 -16.62 11.85
C LYS A 141 -19.98 -16.67 11.21
N GLN A 142 -20.94 -17.36 11.82
CA GLN A 142 -22.33 -17.42 11.35
C GLN A 142 -23.03 -16.06 11.49
N ALA A 143 -22.83 -15.36 12.61
CA ALA A 143 -23.38 -14.02 12.83
C ALA A 143 -22.83 -13.01 11.82
N ILE A 144 -21.51 -13.03 11.58
CA ILE A 144 -20.84 -12.20 10.57
C ILE A 144 -21.38 -12.52 9.17
N LEU A 145 -21.52 -13.80 8.83
CA LEU A 145 -22.06 -14.25 7.55
C LEU A 145 -23.49 -13.75 7.31
N ALA A 146 -24.35 -13.90 8.31
CA ALA A 146 -25.73 -13.44 8.27
C ALA A 146 -25.79 -11.91 8.13
N GLY A 147 -25.02 -11.17 8.93
CA GLY A 147 -24.94 -9.71 8.87
C GLY A 147 -24.45 -9.20 7.51
N SER A 148 -23.38 -9.79 6.98
CA SER A 148 -22.86 -9.46 5.64
C SER A 148 -23.90 -9.72 4.54
N ASN A 149 -24.49 -10.92 4.52
CA ASN A 149 -25.43 -11.31 3.47
C ASN A 149 -26.77 -10.60 3.55
N ALA A 150 -27.20 -10.12 4.72
CA ALA A 150 -28.40 -9.31 4.87
C ALA A 150 -28.33 -8.00 4.10
N ARG A 151 -27.12 -7.46 3.85
CA ARG A 151 -26.91 -6.24 3.07
C ARG A 151 -26.79 -6.48 1.55
N ILE A 152 -26.73 -7.74 1.12
CA ILE A 152 -26.52 -8.12 -0.29
C ILE A 152 -27.86 -8.52 -0.91
N ARG A 153 -28.32 -7.71 -1.87
CA ARG A 153 -29.57 -7.94 -2.60
C ARG A 153 -29.47 -9.13 -3.55
N ASP A 154 -28.37 -9.22 -4.29
CA ASP A 154 -28.13 -10.31 -5.23
C ASP A 154 -27.65 -11.58 -4.51
N ARG A 155 -28.31 -12.71 -4.76
CA ARG A 155 -27.96 -13.98 -4.12
C ARG A 155 -26.63 -14.55 -4.62
N THR A 156 -26.20 -14.20 -5.84
CA THR A 156 -24.99 -14.78 -6.44
C THR A 156 -23.71 -14.19 -5.83
N THR A 157 -23.79 -12.97 -5.31
CA THR A 157 -22.68 -12.24 -4.66
C THR A 157 -22.61 -12.43 -3.15
N ARG A 158 -23.50 -13.24 -2.58
CA ARG A 158 -23.50 -13.56 -1.14
C ARG A 158 -22.25 -14.34 -0.74
N LEU A 159 -21.73 -13.98 0.41
CA LEU A 159 -20.61 -14.69 1.03
C LEU A 159 -21.05 -16.09 1.45
N ARG A 160 -20.10 -17.03 1.36
CA ARG A 160 -20.16 -18.39 1.91
C ARG A 160 -19.35 -18.45 3.20
N TYR A 161 -19.69 -19.39 4.07
CA TYR A 161 -18.98 -19.60 5.34
C TYR A 161 -17.45 -19.75 5.17
N ASN A 162 -17.02 -20.52 4.17
CA ASN A 162 -15.59 -20.72 3.88
C ASN A 162 -14.89 -19.42 3.46
N GLN A 163 -15.58 -18.48 2.81
CA GLN A 163 -14.99 -17.17 2.47
C GLN A 163 -14.73 -16.34 3.73
N VAL A 164 -15.60 -16.41 4.73
CA VAL A 164 -15.37 -15.77 6.04
C VAL A 164 -14.17 -16.40 6.74
N VAL A 165 -14.09 -17.74 6.77
CA VAL A 165 -12.94 -18.47 7.36
C VAL A 165 -11.62 -18.06 6.70
N LEU A 166 -11.56 -18.11 5.36
CA LEU A 166 -10.37 -17.75 4.59
C LEU A 166 -10.01 -16.28 4.76
N TRP A 167 -10.99 -15.38 4.85
CA TRP A 167 -10.75 -13.97 5.11
C TRP A 167 -10.01 -13.78 6.44
N PHE A 168 -10.46 -14.39 7.53
CA PHE A 168 -9.78 -14.26 8.83
C PHE A 168 -8.36 -14.85 8.84
N ILE A 169 -8.14 -15.97 8.15
CA ILE A 169 -6.80 -16.57 7.99
C ILE A 169 -5.88 -15.60 7.23
N ASN A 170 -6.34 -15.11 6.09
CA ASN A 170 -5.55 -14.23 5.24
C ASN A 170 -5.30 -12.87 5.91
N THR A 171 -6.30 -12.29 6.56
CA THR A 171 -6.17 -11.01 7.25
C THR A 171 -5.13 -11.09 8.37
N ARG A 172 -5.20 -12.11 9.26
CA ARG A 172 -4.18 -12.27 10.33
C ARG A 172 -2.74 -12.43 9.79
N ARG A 173 -2.59 -13.02 8.61
CA ARG A 173 -1.28 -13.15 7.96
C ARG A 173 -0.82 -11.82 7.38
N ARG A 174 -1.67 -11.19 6.57
CA ARG A 174 -1.32 -10.02 5.77
C ARG A 174 -1.27 -8.71 6.56
N CYS A 175 -2.06 -8.55 7.63
CA CYS A 175 -1.96 -7.36 8.48
C CYS A 175 -0.72 -7.38 9.39
N GLY A 176 0.01 -8.50 9.47
CA GLY A 176 1.19 -8.65 10.32
C GLY A 176 0.92 -9.24 11.69
N TRP A 177 -0.34 -9.53 12.06
CA TRP A 177 -0.71 -10.08 13.37
C TRP A 177 0.08 -11.34 13.74
N THR A 178 0.27 -12.26 12.79
CA THR A 178 1.02 -13.51 13.01
C THR A 178 2.51 -13.25 13.25
N SER A 179 3.09 -12.27 12.56
CA SER A 179 4.48 -11.87 12.73
C SER A 179 4.67 -11.16 14.07
N PHE A 180 3.74 -10.26 14.42
CA PHE A 180 3.71 -9.57 15.71
C PHE A 180 3.64 -10.57 16.89
N LEU A 181 2.74 -11.55 16.80
CA LEU A 181 2.61 -12.63 17.80
C LEU A 181 3.94 -13.37 18.01
N ARG A 182 4.67 -13.68 16.94
CA ARG A 182 5.96 -14.38 17.04
C ARG A 182 7.03 -13.48 17.64
N LYS A 183 7.08 -12.22 17.21
CA LYS A 183 8.12 -11.25 17.59
C LYS A 183 8.00 -10.81 19.04
N TYR A 184 6.80 -10.48 19.50
CA TYR A 184 6.59 -9.83 20.81
C TYR A 184 5.96 -10.75 21.86
N ALA A 185 5.24 -11.79 21.43
CA ALA A 185 4.55 -12.71 22.34
C ALA A 185 5.09 -14.15 22.26
N ASN A 186 6.20 -14.39 21.56
CA ASN A 186 6.83 -15.71 21.40
C ASN A 186 5.85 -16.82 20.94
N GLY A 187 4.88 -16.47 20.10
CA GLY A 187 3.84 -17.42 19.65
C GLY A 187 2.69 -17.65 20.64
N ASN A 188 2.74 -17.08 21.85
CA ASN A 188 1.72 -17.26 22.87
C ASN A 188 0.54 -16.28 22.69
N LYS A 189 -0.64 -16.84 22.42
CA LYS A 189 -1.88 -16.07 22.20
C LYS A 189 -2.36 -15.34 23.46
N ASP A 190 -2.06 -15.88 24.64
CA ASP A 190 -2.45 -15.28 25.90
C ASP A 190 -1.62 -14.02 26.16
N THR A 191 -0.31 -14.11 25.96
CA THR A 191 0.59 -12.95 26.01
C THR A 191 0.22 -11.89 24.98
N MET A 192 -0.20 -12.30 23.77
CA MET A 192 -0.70 -11.36 22.76
C MET A 192 -1.97 -10.62 23.21
N ALA A 193 -2.90 -11.32 23.86
CA ALA A 193 -4.10 -10.70 24.41
C ALA A 193 -3.74 -9.73 25.55
N ASP A 194 -2.79 -10.10 26.42
CA ASP A 194 -2.30 -9.24 27.49
C ASP A 194 -1.60 -7.98 26.96
N ILE A 195 -0.77 -8.10 25.91
CA ILE A 195 -0.16 -6.94 25.23
C ILE A 195 -1.24 -6.03 24.64
N ALA A 196 -2.24 -6.59 23.97
CA ALA A 196 -3.34 -5.83 23.41
C ALA A 196 -4.14 -5.07 24.49
N TRP A 197 -4.36 -5.70 25.65
CA TRP A 197 -5.00 -5.06 26.79
C TRP A 197 -4.16 -3.93 27.37
N ALA A 198 -2.86 -4.16 27.55
CA ALA A 198 -1.93 -3.13 28.03
C ALA A 198 -1.90 -1.91 27.09
N LEU A 199 -1.80 -2.12 25.78
CA LEU A 199 -1.83 -1.07 24.77
C LEU A 199 -3.17 -0.32 24.77
N GLN A 200 -4.28 -1.03 24.97
CA GLN A 200 -5.62 -0.42 25.05
C GLN A 200 -5.75 0.48 26.30
N GLU A 201 -5.23 0.03 27.44
CA GLU A 201 -5.23 0.79 28.70
C GLU A 201 -4.33 2.02 28.62
N GLU A 202 -3.14 1.89 28.02
CA GLU A 202 -2.18 2.99 27.81
C GLU A 202 -2.77 4.08 26.90
N GLN A 203 -3.41 3.68 25.79
CA GLN A 203 -4.00 4.63 24.84
C GLN A 203 -5.27 5.30 25.37
N GLY A 204 -6.05 4.62 26.22
CA GLY A 204 -7.31 5.13 26.77
C GLY A 204 -8.40 5.39 25.71
N GLY A 205 -9.60 5.80 26.14
CA GLY A 205 -10.75 6.06 25.26
C GLY A 205 -11.66 4.85 25.00
N THR A 206 -12.53 4.94 23.98
CA THR A 206 -13.45 3.88 23.56
C THR A 206 -13.01 3.21 22.25
N HIS A 207 -13.72 2.16 21.81
CA HIS A 207 -13.47 1.54 20.51
C HIS A 207 -13.62 2.56 19.37
N GLU A 208 -14.59 3.46 19.46
CA GLU A 208 -14.91 4.46 18.45
C GLU A 208 -13.78 5.48 18.29
N THR A 209 -13.10 5.83 19.40
CA THR A 209 -11.99 6.78 19.36
C THR A 209 -10.69 6.14 18.88
N ARG A 210 -10.42 4.89 19.28
CA ARG A 210 -9.20 4.15 18.90
C ARG A 210 -9.30 3.42 17.55
N ALA A 211 -10.50 3.15 17.08
CA ALA A 211 -10.83 2.25 15.97
C ALA A 211 -10.42 0.78 16.17
N TRP A 212 -10.04 0.36 17.38
CA TRP A 212 -9.75 -1.03 17.73
C TRP A 212 -9.96 -1.33 19.22
N SER A 213 -10.03 -2.61 19.57
CA SER A 213 -10.10 -3.13 20.94
C SER A 213 -9.43 -4.50 21.05
N ALA A 214 -8.92 -4.81 22.25
CA ALA A 214 -8.25 -6.07 22.54
C ALA A 214 -9.18 -7.29 22.41
N GLY A 215 -10.48 -7.12 22.65
CA GLY A 215 -11.46 -8.20 22.71
C GLY A 215 -12.07 -8.33 24.10
N PRO A 216 -13.00 -9.28 24.34
CA PRO A 216 -13.49 -9.55 25.68
C PRO A 216 -12.34 -10.00 26.59
N THR A 217 -12.26 -9.47 27.81
CA THR A 217 -11.37 -9.99 28.85
C THR A 217 -11.74 -11.43 29.15
N LYS A 218 -10.74 -12.30 29.44
CA LYS A 218 -10.99 -13.67 29.91
C LYS A 218 -11.92 -13.73 31.14
N ALA A 219 -12.01 -12.65 31.92
CA ALA A 219 -12.92 -12.51 33.05
C ALA A 219 -14.41 -12.44 32.68
N ALA A 220 -14.76 -12.23 31.41
CA ALA A 220 -16.13 -12.01 30.95
C ALA A 220 -16.67 -13.16 30.07
N THR A 221 -16.36 -14.42 30.40
CA THR A 221 -17.17 -15.54 29.88
C THR A 221 -18.42 -15.67 30.76
N PRO A 222 -19.64 -15.42 30.24
CA PRO A 222 -20.86 -15.65 31.01
C PRO A 222 -21.12 -17.16 31.03
N LYS A 223 -20.55 -17.86 32.01
CA LYS A 223 -21.11 -19.15 32.43
C LYS A 223 -22.31 -18.84 33.32
N THR A 224 -23.48 -19.15 32.78
CA THR A 224 -24.78 -19.17 33.44
C THR A 224 -24.69 -19.77 34.83
N THR A 225 -24.80 -18.95 35.88
CA THR A 225 -25.58 -19.24 37.09
C THR A 225 -25.85 -17.92 37.79
N ALA A 226 -27.13 -17.57 37.88
CA ALA A 226 -27.61 -16.50 38.73
C ALA A 226 -27.21 -16.79 40.19
N ARG A 227 -26.35 -15.94 40.77
CA ARG A 227 -26.28 -15.75 42.22
C ARG A 227 -25.64 -14.41 42.56
N SER A 228 -26.49 -13.57 43.15
CA SER A 228 -26.20 -12.47 44.06
C SER A 228 -25.41 -11.26 43.54
N ALA A 229 -26.15 -10.18 43.31
CA ALA A 229 -25.65 -8.82 43.33
C ALA A 229 -25.06 -8.50 44.73
N LYS A 230 -23.73 -8.61 44.87
CA LYS A 230 -22.90 -7.97 45.90
C LYS A 230 -21.44 -8.36 45.66
N GLU A 231 -20.80 -7.72 44.69
CA GLU A 231 -19.34 -7.53 44.62
C GLU A 231 -19.07 -6.54 43.51
N ALA A 232 -19.30 -5.27 43.85
CA ALA A 232 -18.85 -4.17 43.04
C ALA A 232 -17.32 -4.11 43.10
N ASN A 233 -16.72 -4.06 41.92
CA ASN A 233 -15.53 -3.28 41.64
C ASN A 233 -14.19 -3.80 42.19
N ILE A 234 -13.72 -4.92 41.63
CA ILE A 234 -12.27 -5.15 41.52
C ILE A 234 -11.91 -4.99 40.04
N LEU A 235 -11.64 -3.74 39.65
CA LEU A 235 -10.90 -3.47 38.42
C LEU A 235 -9.52 -4.15 38.56
N PRO A 236 -9.13 -5.06 37.66
CA PRO A 236 -7.79 -5.63 37.70
C PRO A 236 -6.77 -4.48 37.58
N ALA A 237 -5.73 -4.52 38.41
CA ALA A 237 -4.70 -3.49 38.49
C ALA A 237 -4.18 -3.12 37.09
N LYS A 238 -4.09 -1.81 36.81
CA LYS A 238 -3.57 -1.23 35.57
C LYS A 238 -2.25 -1.88 35.20
N LYS A 239 -2.26 -2.79 34.22
CA LYS A 239 -1.05 -3.46 33.74
C LYS A 239 -0.58 -2.73 32.50
N GLY A 240 0.20 -1.67 32.72
CA GLY A 240 0.93 -1.04 31.63
C GLY A 240 1.86 -2.04 30.93
N LEU A 241 2.28 -1.72 29.72
CA LEU A 241 3.16 -2.56 28.91
C LEU A 241 4.39 -3.14 29.65
N PRO A 242 5.06 -2.41 30.58
CA PRO A 242 6.15 -2.96 31.38
C PRO A 242 5.77 -4.14 32.29
N ALA A 243 4.50 -4.28 32.68
CA ALA A 243 4.02 -5.41 33.48
C ALA A 243 3.84 -6.69 32.66
N VAL A 244 3.63 -6.56 31.34
CA VAL A 244 3.47 -7.68 30.41
C VAL A 244 4.82 -8.07 29.80
N LEU A 245 5.69 -7.08 29.54
CA LEU A 245 7.01 -7.24 28.94
C LEU A 245 8.08 -6.52 29.79
N PRO A 246 8.54 -7.11 30.91
CA PRO A 246 9.42 -6.43 31.88
C PRO A 246 10.86 -6.18 31.40
N HIS A 247 11.28 -6.77 30.28
CA HIS A 247 12.65 -6.69 29.76
C HIS A 247 12.73 -6.06 28.37
N ILE A 248 11.68 -5.39 27.90
CA ILE A 248 11.68 -4.72 26.60
C ILE A 248 12.51 -3.43 26.67
N SER A 249 13.40 -3.22 25.70
CA SER A 249 14.09 -1.93 25.55
C SER A 249 13.11 -0.86 25.05
N GLU A 250 13.38 0.41 25.36
CA GLU A 250 12.51 1.51 24.90
C GLU A 250 12.39 1.55 23.38
N ASP A 251 13.49 1.34 22.65
CA ASP A 251 13.51 1.26 21.19
C ASP A 251 12.58 0.14 20.66
N THR A 252 12.58 -1.01 21.35
CA THR A 252 11.73 -2.16 20.99
C THR A 252 10.26 -1.87 21.30
N ALA A 253 9.97 -1.15 22.39
CA ALA A 253 8.62 -0.73 22.76
C ALA A 253 8.04 0.28 21.76
N VAL A 254 8.85 1.25 21.31
CA VAL A 254 8.48 2.20 20.25
C VAL A 254 8.20 1.45 18.94
N ALA A 255 9.11 0.57 18.50
CA ALA A 255 8.91 -0.22 17.30
C ALA A 255 7.63 -1.07 17.37
N MET A 256 7.34 -1.66 18.53
CA MET A 256 6.13 -2.45 18.76
C MET A 256 4.85 -1.61 18.63
N ARG A 257 4.83 -0.40 19.20
CA ARG A 257 3.68 0.53 19.07
C ARG A 257 3.45 0.90 17.61
N THR A 258 4.51 1.24 16.88
CA THR A 258 4.43 1.55 15.45
C THR A 258 3.92 0.36 14.63
N GLU A 259 4.41 -0.85 14.88
CA GLU A 259 3.93 -2.06 14.20
C GLU A 259 2.47 -2.38 14.54
N TRP A 260 2.04 -2.11 15.77
CA TRP A 260 0.65 -2.26 16.19
C TRP A 260 -0.29 -1.30 15.44
N GLU A 261 0.08 -0.03 15.35
CA GLU A 261 -0.68 0.98 14.61
C GLU A 261 -0.79 0.64 13.12
N GLN A 262 0.31 0.23 12.49
CA GLN A 262 0.31 -0.24 11.11
C GLN A 262 -0.64 -1.44 10.91
N MET A 263 -0.65 -2.38 11.86
CA MET A 263 -1.57 -3.51 11.81
C MET A 263 -3.04 -3.07 11.87
N VAL A 264 -3.38 -2.11 12.75
CA VAL A 264 -4.73 -1.54 12.86
C VAL A 264 -5.13 -0.85 11.56
N GLU A 265 -4.25 -0.01 11.00
CA GLU A 265 -4.52 0.72 9.75
C GLU A 265 -4.74 -0.21 8.55
N ARG A 266 -3.89 -1.24 8.40
CA ARG A 266 -4.01 -2.25 7.34
C ARG A 266 -5.35 -2.97 7.38
N VAL A 267 -5.88 -3.24 8.58
CA VAL A 267 -7.21 -3.86 8.73
C VAL A 267 -8.32 -2.85 8.44
N ARG A 268 -8.20 -1.61 8.95
CA ARG A 268 -9.22 -0.56 8.86
C ARG A 268 -9.48 -0.09 7.43
N TYR A 269 -8.43 0.28 6.71
CA TYR A 269 -8.55 0.78 5.34
C TYR A 269 -8.52 -0.36 4.31
N GLY A 270 -8.20 -1.57 4.75
CA GLY A 270 -7.94 -2.70 3.88
C GLY A 270 -6.55 -2.61 3.28
N ILE A 271 -6.03 -3.78 2.94
CA ILE A 271 -4.75 -3.91 2.26
C ILE A 271 -5.04 -3.60 0.78
N LYS A 272 -5.06 -2.30 0.43
CA LYS A 272 -4.68 -1.92 -0.92
C LYS A 272 -3.23 -2.35 -1.02
N GLU A 273 -2.96 -3.41 -1.78
CA GLU A 273 -1.61 -3.64 -2.29
C GLU A 273 -1.21 -2.35 -2.99
N ARG A 274 -0.47 -1.49 -2.28
CA ARG A 274 0.32 -0.45 -2.92
C ARG A 274 1.25 -1.26 -3.80
N ILE A 275 1.13 -1.12 -5.12
CA ILE A 275 1.93 -1.85 -6.11
C ILE A 275 3.45 -1.71 -5.85
N GLY A 276 3.88 -0.80 -4.96
CA GLY A 276 5.25 -0.65 -4.46
C GLY A 276 5.70 -1.61 -3.35
N ASP A 277 4.83 -2.19 -2.51
CA ASP A 277 5.28 -2.98 -1.34
C ASP A 277 5.94 -4.31 -1.74
N TRP A 278 5.51 -4.92 -2.85
CA TRP A 278 6.21 -6.08 -3.42
C TRP A 278 7.51 -5.68 -4.13
N MET A 279 7.59 -4.49 -4.72
CA MET A 279 8.83 -3.96 -5.26
C MET A 279 9.87 -3.76 -4.16
N ASP A 280 9.49 -3.23 -3.00
CA ASP A 280 10.40 -3.07 -1.85
C ASP A 280 10.82 -4.41 -1.20
N GLU A 281 10.00 -5.46 -1.35
CA GLU A 281 10.33 -6.83 -0.94
C GLU A 281 11.31 -7.47 -1.94
N VAL A 282 11.07 -7.34 -3.24
CA VAL A 282 11.97 -7.80 -4.33
C VAL A 282 13.30 -7.05 -4.33
N ILE A 283 13.29 -5.74 -4.06
CA ILE A 283 14.49 -4.91 -3.92
C ILE A 283 15.29 -5.34 -2.68
N ARG A 284 14.63 -5.63 -1.55
CA ARG A 284 15.30 -6.18 -0.36
C ARG A 284 15.90 -7.56 -0.61
N ASP A 285 15.15 -8.46 -1.27
CA ASP A 285 15.62 -9.81 -1.56
C ASP A 285 16.82 -9.79 -2.52
N THR A 286 16.82 -8.91 -3.53
CA THR A 286 17.95 -8.73 -4.44
C THR A 286 19.20 -8.16 -3.75
N HIS A 287 19.04 -7.20 -2.83
CA HIS A 287 20.14 -6.69 -2.01
C HIS A 287 20.68 -7.71 -0.98
N SER A 288 19.81 -8.60 -0.46
CA SER A 288 20.22 -9.69 0.44
C SER A 288 21.02 -10.76 -0.32
N SER A 289 20.59 -11.15 -1.53
CA SER A 289 21.34 -12.10 -2.35
C SER A 289 22.69 -11.56 -2.84
N ALA A 290 22.81 -10.25 -3.07
CA ALA A 290 24.08 -9.62 -3.48
C ALA A 290 25.12 -9.55 -2.35
N SER A 291 24.70 -9.70 -1.08
CA SER A 291 25.59 -9.64 0.08
C SER A 291 26.05 -11.03 0.58
N GLU A 292 25.37 -12.11 0.18
CA GLU A 292 25.82 -13.49 0.45
C GLU A 292 26.83 -14.01 -0.59
N GLU A 293 26.79 -13.57 -1.85
CA GLU A 293 27.75 -13.99 -2.88
C GLU A 293 29.18 -13.45 -2.68
N ARG A 294 29.39 -12.42 -1.84
CA ARG A 294 30.71 -11.84 -1.57
C ARG A 294 31.50 -12.47 -0.41
N ARG A 295 30.95 -13.48 0.27
CA ARG A 295 31.61 -14.14 1.43
C ARG A 295 32.12 -15.56 1.18
N GLY A 296 32.11 -16.07 -0.05
CA GLY A 296 32.52 -17.43 -0.37
C GLY A 296 33.64 -17.55 -1.40
N THR A 297 34.89 -17.27 -1.02
CA THR A 297 36.05 -17.88 -1.71
C THR A 297 36.96 -18.57 -0.70
N PRO A 298 37.15 -19.91 -0.77
CA PRO A 298 38.13 -20.59 0.06
C PRO A 298 39.52 -20.43 -0.58
N ARG A 299 40.49 -19.95 0.20
CA ARG A 299 41.92 -20.03 -0.16
C ARG A 299 42.35 -21.50 -0.17
N LYS A 300 42.89 -21.96 -1.30
CA LYS A 300 43.83 -23.08 -1.36
C LYS A 300 45.20 -22.64 -0.87
#